data_AF-A0A7V9HST2-F1
#
_entry.id   AF-A0A7V9HST2-F1
#
_cell.length_a   1.000
_cell.length_b   1.000
_cell.length_c   1.000
_cell.angle_alpha   90.00
_cell.angle_beta   90.00
_cell.angle_gamma   90.00
#
_symmetry.space_group_name_H-M   'P 1'
#
loop_
_entity.id
_entity.type
_entity.pdbx_description
1 polymer ?
#
loop_
_entity_poly.entity_id
_entity_poly.type
_entity_poly.pdbx_seq_one_letter_code
_entity_poly.pdbx_strand_id
1 'polypeptide(L)'
;MTWTVDEYYSKPLLSRVGYRLFRHPAVMFGVGPLWSLLIGPRIWAGSKPGKLRNSILLSNLALVIAVGSLMALLGVSEVLLVEAPLIVLAGTAGVWLFFVQHQFEDVYWDDTDSWSYSEAALQGSSYLKLPQPLQFFTGNIGLHHVHHLSSRVPNYSLQRAHDENEVFHQVPVLTVPMALRCSRLKLWDERSKRLVTFAEGRASAAAEPAPRPSTVSA
;
A
#
# COMPACT_ATOMS: atom_id res chain seq x y z
N MET A 1 -9.00 -1.79 2.55
CA MET A 1 -9.44 -1.52 3.93
C MET A 1 -8.93 -2.62 4.83
N THR A 2 -8.31 -2.26 5.95
CA THR A 2 -7.85 -3.22 6.97
C THR A 2 -8.97 -3.40 7.98
N TRP A 3 -9.20 -4.64 8.46
CA TRP A 3 -10.20 -4.90 9.49
C TRP A 3 -9.53 -4.88 10.86
N THR A 4 -10.30 -4.50 11.86
CA THR A 4 -9.84 -4.63 13.23
C THR A 4 -9.90 -6.07 13.74
N VAL A 5 -9.28 -6.36 14.88
CA VAL A 5 -9.31 -7.68 15.50
C VAL A 5 -10.76 -8.04 15.85
N ASP A 6 -11.47 -7.15 16.51
CA ASP A 6 -12.85 -7.37 16.94
C ASP A 6 -13.80 -7.50 15.72
N GLU A 7 -13.64 -6.64 14.72
CA GLU A 7 -14.36 -6.76 13.45
C GLU A 7 -14.13 -8.12 12.80
N TYR A 8 -12.87 -8.54 12.65
CA TYR A 8 -12.52 -9.80 11.99
C TYR A 8 -13.16 -10.99 12.69
N TYR A 9 -13.12 -11.06 14.03
CA TYR A 9 -13.68 -12.18 14.79
C TYR A 9 -15.20 -12.14 14.91
N SER A 10 -15.84 -10.98 14.75
CA SER A 10 -17.31 -10.88 14.67
C SER A 10 -17.91 -11.43 13.36
N LYS A 11 -17.10 -11.58 12.30
CA LYS A 11 -17.59 -11.99 10.97
C LYS A 11 -17.74 -13.52 10.84
N PRO A 12 -18.69 -13.99 10.00
CA PRO A 12 -18.81 -15.40 9.63
C PRO A 12 -17.51 -15.97 9.03
N LEU A 13 -17.34 -17.29 9.11
CA LEU A 13 -16.14 -17.98 8.61
C LEU A 13 -15.83 -17.65 7.14
N LEU A 14 -16.85 -17.60 6.28
CA LEU A 14 -16.67 -17.32 4.86
C LEU A 14 -16.09 -15.92 4.61
N SER A 15 -16.58 -14.91 5.31
CA SER A 15 -16.04 -13.54 5.24
C SER A 15 -14.59 -13.48 5.70
N ARG A 16 -14.25 -14.21 6.77
CA ARG A 16 -12.87 -14.31 7.29
C ARG A 16 -11.93 -15.01 6.31
N VAL A 17 -12.39 -16.06 5.62
CA VAL A 17 -11.62 -16.74 4.56
C VAL A 17 -11.41 -15.83 3.37
N GLY A 18 -12.46 -15.15 2.90
CA GLY A 18 -12.36 -14.15 1.83
C GLY A 18 -11.35 -13.05 2.17
N TYR A 19 -11.40 -12.53 3.40
CA TYR A 19 -10.44 -11.54 3.89
C TYR A 19 -9.00 -12.07 3.91
N ARG A 20 -8.79 -13.31 4.39
CA ARG A 20 -7.46 -13.95 4.37
C ARG A 20 -6.91 -14.09 2.97
N LEU A 21 -7.74 -14.52 2.02
CA LEU A 21 -7.34 -14.64 0.62
C LEU A 21 -6.98 -13.27 0.04
N PHE A 22 -7.84 -12.28 0.24
CA PHE A 22 -7.61 -10.90 -0.19
C PHE A 22 -6.31 -10.31 0.38
N ARG A 23 -6.00 -10.58 1.66
CA ARG A 23 -4.79 -10.10 2.33
C ARG A 23 -3.58 -11.02 2.14
N HIS A 24 -3.70 -12.12 1.40
CA HIS A 24 -2.57 -13.04 1.19
C HIS A 24 -1.53 -12.38 0.26
N PRO A 25 -0.22 -12.38 0.58
CA PRO A 25 0.79 -11.73 -0.25
C PRO A 25 0.79 -12.16 -1.72
N ALA A 26 0.61 -13.45 -2.00
CA ALA A 26 0.54 -13.95 -3.38
C ALA A 26 -0.66 -13.38 -4.16
N VAL A 27 -1.79 -13.09 -3.49
CA VAL A 27 -2.95 -12.48 -4.13
C VAL A 27 -2.74 -10.98 -4.27
N MET A 28 -2.32 -10.30 -3.19
CA MET A 28 -2.10 -8.86 -3.17
C MET A 28 -1.02 -8.42 -4.16
N PHE A 29 0.07 -9.18 -4.27
CA PHE A 29 1.21 -8.82 -5.11
C PHE A 29 1.28 -9.61 -6.41
N GLY A 30 0.53 -10.71 -6.56
CA GLY A 30 0.41 -11.42 -7.85
C GLY A 30 -0.79 -10.94 -8.66
N VAL A 31 -2.01 -11.07 -8.11
CA VAL A 31 -3.25 -10.71 -8.80
C VAL A 31 -3.50 -9.21 -8.76
N GLY A 32 -3.23 -8.58 -7.61
CA GLY A 32 -3.47 -7.16 -7.37
C GLY A 32 -2.87 -6.25 -8.46
N PRO A 33 -1.56 -6.34 -8.79
CA PRO A 33 -0.95 -5.48 -9.80
C PRO A 33 -1.46 -5.75 -11.21
N LEU A 34 -1.72 -7.01 -11.57
CA LEU A 34 -2.29 -7.35 -12.88
C LEU A 34 -3.67 -6.69 -13.04
N TRP A 35 -4.50 -6.76 -11.99
CA TRP A 35 -5.78 -6.07 -12.01
C TRP A 35 -5.61 -4.55 -12.05
N SER A 36 -4.83 -3.97 -11.15
CA SER A 36 -4.76 -2.51 -10.98
C SER A 36 -4.01 -1.78 -12.09
N LEU A 37 -3.08 -2.45 -12.80
CA LEU A 37 -2.24 -1.83 -13.83
C LEU A 37 -2.67 -2.24 -15.24
N LEU A 38 -3.05 -3.49 -15.47
CA LEU A 38 -3.40 -3.97 -16.81
C LEU A 38 -4.88 -3.87 -17.13
N ILE A 39 -5.75 -4.20 -16.18
CA ILE A 39 -7.18 -4.38 -16.46
C ILE A 39 -7.99 -3.14 -16.04
N GLY A 40 -7.91 -2.76 -14.77
CA GLY A 40 -8.70 -1.68 -14.18
C GLY A 40 -8.62 -0.34 -14.94
N PRO A 41 -7.43 0.12 -15.35
CA PRO A 41 -7.29 1.36 -16.12
C PRO A 41 -7.95 1.32 -17.51
N ARG A 42 -8.30 0.13 -18.01
CA ARG A 42 -8.89 -0.09 -19.35
C ARG A 42 -10.40 -0.04 -19.36
N ILE A 43 -11.04 -0.11 -18.20
CA ILE A 43 -12.48 -0.19 -18.05
C ILE A 43 -13.04 1.18 -17.68
N TRP A 44 -14.00 1.67 -18.47
CA TRP A 44 -14.81 2.82 -18.11
C TRP A 44 -16.05 2.36 -17.35
N ALA A 45 -16.10 2.62 -16.04
CA ALA A 45 -17.16 2.15 -15.15
C ALA A 45 -18.45 3.00 -15.18
N GLY A 46 -18.67 3.83 -16.19
CA GLY A 46 -19.89 4.66 -16.33
C GLY A 46 -20.00 5.86 -15.38
N SER A 47 -19.51 5.72 -14.15
CA SER A 47 -19.54 6.74 -13.08
C SER A 47 -18.48 7.83 -13.20
N LYS A 48 -17.57 7.74 -14.18
CA LYS A 48 -16.46 8.68 -14.38
C LYS A 48 -16.85 9.78 -15.38
N PRO A 49 -16.39 11.04 -15.22
CA PRO A 49 -16.68 12.12 -16.15
C PRO A 49 -16.38 11.74 -17.61
N GLY A 50 -17.21 12.20 -18.56
CA GLY A 50 -17.09 11.82 -19.97
C GLY A 50 -15.72 12.08 -20.61
N LYS A 51 -14.98 13.09 -20.14
CA LYS A 51 -13.60 13.36 -20.59
C LYS A 51 -12.63 12.20 -20.29
N LEU A 52 -12.83 11.47 -19.19
CA LEU A 52 -12.01 10.30 -18.87
C LEU A 52 -12.31 9.12 -19.80
N ARG A 53 -13.54 9.02 -20.32
CA ARG A 53 -13.90 7.96 -21.28
C ARG A 53 -13.03 8.05 -22.53
N ASN A 54 -12.90 9.23 -23.12
CA ASN A 54 -12.10 9.42 -24.34
C ASN A 54 -10.61 9.16 -24.08
N SER A 55 -10.08 9.56 -22.92
CA SER A 55 -8.70 9.24 -22.52
C SER A 55 -8.45 7.74 -22.40
N ILE A 56 -9.38 7.00 -21.76
CA ILE A 56 -9.30 5.54 -21.65
C ILE A 56 -9.33 4.91 -23.05
N LEU A 57 -10.29 5.28 -23.90
CA LEU A 57 -10.42 4.73 -25.25
C LEU A 57 -9.19 5.02 -26.11
N LEU A 58 -8.67 6.25 -26.07
CA LEU A 58 -7.49 6.63 -26.84
C LEU A 58 -6.23 5.89 -26.36
N SER A 59 -6.04 5.78 -25.03
CA SER A 59 -4.91 5.02 -24.49
C SER A 59 -5.02 3.52 -24.76
N ASN A 60 -6.23 2.95 -24.78
CA ASN A 60 -6.45 1.56 -25.18
C ASN A 60 -6.11 1.35 -26.66
N LEU A 61 -6.54 2.25 -27.54
CA LEU A 61 -6.22 2.19 -28.96
C LEU A 61 -4.71 2.30 -29.19
N ALA A 62 -4.05 3.26 -28.55
CA ALA A 62 -2.60 3.41 -28.62
C ALA A 62 -1.87 2.15 -28.13
N LEU A 63 -2.34 1.52 -27.05
CA LEU A 63 -1.77 0.29 -26.53
C LEU A 63 -1.93 -0.88 -27.51
N VAL A 64 -3.12 -1.04 -28.10
CA VAL A 64 -3.39 -2.08 -29.11
C VAL A 64 -2.48 -1.88 -30.33
N ILE A 65 -2.32 -0.64 -30.80
CA ILE A 65 -1.43 -0.34 -31.93
C ILE A 65 0.02 -0.65 -31.56
N ALA A 66 0.51 -0.17 -30.41
CA ALA A 66 1.90 -0.35 -30.01
C ALA A 66 2.24 -1.83 -29.77
N VAL A 67 1.48 -2.50 -28.90
CA VAL A 67 1.73 -3.91 -28.55
C VAL A 67 1.41 -4.83 -29.73
N GLY A 68 0.33 -4.55 -30.48
CA GLY A 68 -0.03 -5.32 -31.67
C GLY A 68 1.02 -5.22 -32.77
N SER A 69 1.62 -4.04 -32.98
CA SER A 69 2.73 -3.86 -33.92
C SER A 69 3.97 -4.64 -33.48
N LEU A 70 4.32 -4.60 -32.20
CA LEU A 70 5.44 -5.39 -31.66
C LEU A 70 5.20 -6.89 -31.86
N MET A 71 4.00 -7.37 -31.55
CA MET A 71 3.63 -8.78 -31.75
C MET A 71 3.64 -9.19 -33.22
N ALA A 72 3.24 -8.30 -34.13
CA ALA A 72 3.28 -8.55 -35.56
C ALA A 72 4.71 -8.59 -36.12
N LEU A 73 5.61 -7.77 -35.59
CA LEU A 73 7.00 -7.66 -36.05
C LEU A 73 7.93 -8.72 -35.46
N LEU A 74 7.74 -9.05 -34.18
CA LEU A 74 8.66 -9.88 -33.41
C LEU A 74 8.09 -11.27 -33.08
N GLY A 75 6.78 -11.46 -33.26
CA GLY A 75 6.06 -12.65 -32.85
C GLY A 75 5.40 -12.49 -31.48
N VAL A 76 4.25 -13.15 -31.32
CA VAL A 76 3.43 -13.06 -30.11
C VAL A 76 4.16 -13.67 -28.91
N SER A 77 4.77 -14.83 -29.09
CA SER A 77 5.44 -15.58 -28.02
C SER A 77 6.62 -14.81 -27.46
N GLU A 78 7.42 -14.21 -28.34
CA GLU A 78 8.63 -13.45 -28.06
C GLU A 78 8.30 -12.22 -27.23
N VAL A 79 7.29 -11.46 -27.65
CA VAL A 79 6.82 -10.29 -26.91
C VAL A 79 6.29 -10.69 -25.53
N LEU A 80 5.46 -11.73 -25.45
CA LEU A 80 4.90 -12.16 -24.15
C LEU A 80 5.96 -12.70 -23.19
N LEU A 81 6.95 -13.44 -23.69
CA LEU A 81 8.05 -13.97 -22.87
C LEU A 81 8.92 -12.86 -22.25
N VAL A 82 9.00 -11.70 -22.90
CA VAL A 82 9.74 -10.53 -22.38
C VAL A 82 8.84 -9.67 -21.50
N GLU A 83 7.67 -9.26 -22.00
CA GLU A 83 6.81 -8.29 -21.35
C GLU A 83 6.10 -8.84 -20.12
N ALA A 84 5.58 -10.08 -20.17
CA ALA A 84 4.82 -10.65 -19.06
C ALA A 84 5.62 -10.73 -17.75
N PRO A 85 6.86 -11.26 -17.70
CA PRO A 85 7.64 -11.27 -16.46
C PRO A 85 8.02 -9.86 -16.01
N LEU A 86 8.34 -8.94 -16.92
CA LEU A 86 8.64 -7.54 -16.58
C LEU A 86 7.45 -6.85 -15.92
N ILE A 87 6.25 -7.01 -16.48
CA ILE A 87 5.01 -6.45 -15.93
C ILE A 87 4.71 -7.03 -14.55
N VAL A 88 4.84 -8.36 -14.38
CA VAL A 88 4.61 -9.00 -13.07
C VAL A 88 5.62 -8.46 -12.05
N LEU A 89 6.92 -8.44 -12.37
CA LEU A 89 7.95 -7.98 -11.45
C LEU A 89 7.80 -6.49 -11.10
N ALA A 90 7.66 -5.62 -12.11
CA ALA A 90 7.50 -4.19 -11.91
C ALA A 90 6.20 -3.86 -11.17
N GLY A 91 5.10 -4.52 -11.51
CA GLY A 91 3.81 -4.35 -10.85
C GLY A 91 3.84 -4.81 -9.40
N THR A 92 4.42 -5.98 -9.13
CA THR A 92 4.64 -6.52 -7.77
C THR A 92 5.47 -5.53 -6.95
N ALA A 93 6.62 -5.11 -7.47
CA ALA A 93 7.53 -4.20 -6.78
C ALA A 93 6.87 -2.85 -6.50
N GLY A 94 6.19 -2.26 -7.50
CA GLY A 94 5.48 -1.00 -7.35
C GLY A 94 4.40 -1.06 -6.28
N VAL A 95 3.48 -2.01 -6.38
CA VAL A 95 2.40 -2.18 -5.39
C VAL A 95 2.96 -2.47 -3.99
N TRP A 96 4.02 -3.27 -3.88
CA TRP A 96 4.68 -3.55 -2.61
C TRP A 96 5.30 -2.29 -1.99
N LEU A 97 6.01 -1.46 -2.78
CA LEU A 97 6.62 -0.22 -2.30
C LEU A 97 5.57 0.75 -1.73
N PHE A 98 4.41 0.89 -2.36
CA PHE A 98 3.30 1.69 -1.79
C PHE A 98 2.69 1.02 -0.56
N PHE A 99 2.47 -0.30 -0.61
CA PHE A 99 1.85 -1.04 0.47
C PHE A 99 2.61 -0.89 1.79
N VAL A 100 3.93 -1.16 1.80
CA VAL A 100 4.72 -1.18 3.03
C VAL A 100 4.86 0.19 3.67
N GLN A 101 4.74 1.26 2.87
CA GLN A 101 4.84 2.63 3.34
C GLN A 101 3.58 3.14 4.04
N HIS A 102 2.47 2.39 3.96
CA HIS A 102 1.19 2.69 4.61
C HIS A 102 0.67 1.54 5.47
N GLN A 103 1.41 0.43 5.56
CA GLN A 103 1.05 -0.75 6.35
C GLN A 103 2.24 -1.20 7.17
N PHE A 104 2.44 -0.55 8.30
CA PHE A 104 3.49 -0.80 9.28
C PHE A 104 2.88 -0.86 10.68
N GLU A 105 3.65 -1.38 11.64
CA GLU A 105 3.14 -1.73 12.98
C GLU A 105 2.44 -0.55 13.66
N ASP A 106 3.11 0.60 13.75
CA ASP A 106 2.63 1.80 14.44
C ASP A 106 1.89 2.77 13.50
N VAL A 107 1.18 2.26 12.49
CA VAL A 107 0.44 3.13 11.56
C VAL A 107 -0.62 3.93 12.30
N TYR A 108 -0.67 5.24 12.04
CA TYR A 108 -1.70 6.10 12.60
C TYR A 108 -3.09 5.63 12.16
N TRP A 109 -3.94 5.40 13.14
CA TRP A 109 -5.33 4.97 12.98
C TRP A 109 -6.18 5.77 13.96
N ASP A 110 -6.97 6.71 13.43
CA ASP A 110 -7.77 7.62 14.24
C ASP A 110 -9.20 7.70 13.69
N ASP A 111 -10.16 7.69 14.62
CA ASP A 111 -11.60 7.82 14.37
C ASP A 111 -12.12 9.23 14.74
N THR A 112 -11.23 10.17 15.14
CA THR A 112 -11.64 11.48 15.64
C THR A 112 -11.72 12.58 14.57
N ASP A 113 -12.74 13.43 14.70
CA ASP A 113 -13.04 14.57 13.82
C ASP A 113 -12.02 15.74 13.91
N SER A 114 -10.99 15.65 14.76
CA SER A 114 -9.97 16.70 14.94
C SER A 114 -8.77 16.54 14.00
N TRP A 115 -9.04 16.45 12.70
CA TRP A 115 -8.05 16.06 11.69
C TRP A 115 -7.20 17.24 11.20
N SER A 116 -5.87 17.15 11.32
CA SER A 116 -4.93 18.02 10.60
C SER A 116 -4.33 17.28 9.41
N TYR A 117 -4.42 17.86 8.21
CA TYR A 117 -3.85 17.28 6.99
C TYR A 117 -2.35 16.94 7.14
N SER A 118 -1.57 17.82 7.80
CA SER A 118 -0.14 17.61 7.99
C SER A 118 0.16 16.45 8.94
N GLU A 119 -0.64 16.28 9.99
CA GLU A 119 -0.48 15.19 10.96
C GLU A 119 -0.83 13.85 10.32
N ALA A 120 -1.94 13.78 9.59
CA ALA A 120 -2.30 12.57 8.86
C ALA A 120 -1.30 12.21 7.74
N ALA A 121 -0.78 13.21 7.01
CA ALA A 121 0.22 12.99 5.98
C ALA A 121 1.53 12.40 6.54
N LEU A 122 1.96 12.88 7.71
CA LEU A 122 3.20 12.44 8.35
C LEU A 122 3.02 11.14 9.13
N GLN A 123 2.01 11.04 9.99
CA GLN A 123 1.82 9.85 10.84
C GLN A 123 1.19 8.67 10.11
N GLY A 124 0.48 8.90 9.00
CA GLY A 124 -0.04 7.83 8.13
C GLY A 124 1.00 7.19 7.21
N SER A 125 2.23 7.72 7.18
CA SER A 125 3.30 7.28 6.29
C SER A 125 4.56 6.88 7.05
N SER A 126 5.35 5.97 6.50
CA SER A 126 6.69 5.64 7.01
C SER A 126 7.79 6.08 6.05
N TYR A 127 9.01 6.28 6.55
CA TYR A 127 10.22 6.38 5.75
C TYR A 127 10.78 4.98 5.42
N LEU A 128 10.65 4.52 4.17
CA LEU A 128 11.31 3.29 3.71
C LEU A 128 12.77 3.59 3.33
N LYS A 129 13.68 3.31 4.26
CA LYS A 129 15.12 3.51 4.09
C LYS A 129 15.71 2.45 3.17
N LEU A 130 15.77 2.77 1.88
CA LEU A 130 16.39 1.96 0.84
C LEU A 130 17.91 2.21 0.76
N PRO A 131 18.74 1.19 0.49
CA PRO A 131 20.15 1.41 0.15
C PRO A 131 20.26 2.14 -1.20
N GLN A 132 21.37 2.86 -1.39
CA GLN A 132 21.60 3.79 -2.53
C GLN A 132 21.21 3.24 -3.91
N PRO A 133 21.58 2.01 -4.32
CA PRO A 133 21.16 1.50 -5.63
C PRO A 133 19.63 1.44 -5.77
N LEU A 134 18.94 0.93 -4.75
CA LEU A 134 17.49 0.83 -4.76
C LEU A 134 16.82 2.21 -4.66
N GLN A 135 17.42 3.13 -3.91
CA GLN A 135 16.95 4.50 -3.82
C GLN A 135 16.96 5.21 -5.18
N PHE A 136 18.01 5.00 -5.98
CA PHE A 136 18.10 5.50 -7.35
C PHE A 136 17.04 4.87 -8.26
N PHE A 137 16.98 3.53 -8.33
CA PHE A 137 16.05 2.83 -9.24
C PHE A 137 14.59 3.06 -8.90
N THR A 138 14.27 3.35 -7.64
CA THR A 138 12.91 3.65 -7.20
C THR A 138 12.61 5.15 -7.21
N GLY A 139 13.55 6.00 -7.63
CA GLY A 139 13.36 7.44 -7.72
C GLY A 139 13.00 8.07 -6.37
N ASN A 140 13.69 7.67 -5.28
CA ASN A 140 13.46 8.16 -3.92
C ASN A 140 12.05 7.89 -3.36
N ILE A 141 11.30 6.92 -3.91
CA ILE A 141 9.93 6.62 -3.44
C ILE A 141 9.84 6.32 -1.95
N GLY A 142 10.93 5.85 -1.33
CA GLY A 142 10.97 5.53 0.09
C GLY A 142 10.74 6.74 1.01
N LEU A 143 10.92 7.96 0.50
CA LEU A 143 10.67 9.24 1.18
C LEU A 143 9.22 9.71 0.96
N HIS A 144 8.27 8.78 0.86
CA HIS A 144 6.90 9.08 0.47
C HIS A 144 6.19 10.06 1.41
N HIS A 145 6.54 10.06 2.70
CA HIS A 145 6.03 11.00 3.70
C HIS A 145 6.35 12.46 3.36
N VAL A 146 7.53 12.74 2.79
CA VAL A 146 7.89 14.09 2.31
C VAL A 146 6.97 14.50 1.15
N HIS A 147 6.73 13.58 0.22
CA HIS A 147 5.87 13.81 -0.94
C HIS A 147 4.40 14.03 -0.55
N HIS A 148 3.89 13.32 0.47
CA HIS A 148 2.54 13.53 1.00
C HIS A 148 2.36 14.93 1.59
N LEU A 149 3.36 15.41 2.33
CA LEU A 149 3.30 16.76 2.90
C LEU A 149 3.43 17.82 1.81
N SER A 150 4.31 17.61 0.82
CA SER A 150 4.50 18.52 -0.31
C SER A 150 4.82 17.79 -1.60
N SER A 151 3.80 17.60 -2.44
CA SER A 151 3.95 16.96 -3.76
C SER A 151 4.73 17.82 -4.76
N ARG A 152 5.06 19.07 -4.40
CA ARG A 152 5.86 19.99 -5.22
C ARG A 152 7.36 19.72 -5.15
N VAL A 153 7.83 19.00 -4.11
CA VAL A 153 9.24 18.64 -4.00
C VAL A 153 9.55 17.57 -5.06
N PRO A 154 10.47 17.83 -6.01
CA PRO A 154 10.81 16.85 -7.03
C PRO A 154 11.60 15.68 -6.41
N ASN A 155 11.49 14.49 -7.02
CA ASN A 155 12.08 13.26 -6.49
C ASN A 155 13.57 13.36 -6.14
N TYR A 156 14.36 14.06 -6.94
CA TYR A 156 15.80 14.24 -6.71
C TYR A 156 16.13 15.13 -5.50
N SER A 157 15.16 15.91 -4.99
CA SER A 157 15.32 16.77 -3.81
C SER A 157 14.66 16.20 -2.55
N LEU A 158 13.96 15.06 -2.62
CA LEU A 158 13.26 14.49 -1.47
C LEU A 158 14.19 14.17 -0.30
N GLN A 159 15.38 13.62 -0.59
CA GLN A 159 16.35 13.29 0.46
C GLN A 159 16.86 14.56 1.15
N ARG A 160 17.22 15.59 0.37
CA ARG A 160 17.63 16.89 0.92
C ARG A 160 16.53 17.52 1.77
N ALA A 161 15.29 17.49 1.28
CA ALA A 161 14.14 18.03 2.03
C ALA A 161 13.92 17.28 3.35
N HIS A 162 14.08 15.96 3.36
CA HIS A 162 14.04 15.16 4.59
C HIS A 162 15.15 15.59 5.56
N ASP A 163 16.40 15.59 5.10
CA ASP A 163 17.57 15.83 5.94
C ASP A 163 17.60 17.24 6.55
N GLU A 164 17.10 18.24 5.80
CA GLU A 164 17.12 19.66 6.21
C GLU A 164 15.95 20.07 7.10
N ASN A 165 14.91 19.23 7.29
CA ASN A 165 13.71 19.61 8.03
C ASN A 165 13.33 18.55 9.08
N GLU A 166 13.50 18.90 10.36
CA GLU A 166 13.27 18.01 11.51
C GLU A 166 11.87 17.38 11.56
N VAL A 167 10.86 18.05 10.99
CA VAL A 167 9.48 17.54 10.91
C VAL A 167 9.39 16.19 10.21
N PHE A 168 10.28 15.90 9.25
CA PHE A 168 10.27 14.64 8.52
C PHE A 168 10.97 13.49 9.24
N HIS A 169 11.64 13.75 10.37
CA HIS A 169 12.33 12.73 11.16
C HIS A 169 11.40 12.05 12.18
N GLN A 170 10.18 12.56 12.35
CA GLN A 170 9.20 12.06 13.32
C GLN A 170 8.39 10.86 12.81
N VAL A 171 8.64 10.38 11.58
CA VAL A 171 7.94 9.25 11.00
C VAL A 171 8.65 7.91 11.30
N PRO A 172 7.93 6.79 11.40
CA PRO A 172 8.56 5.48 11.54
C PRO A 172 9.50 5.16 10.39
N VAL A 173 10.67 4.59 10.71
CA VAL A 173 11.68 4.21 9.71
C VAL A 173 11.64 2.70 9.47
N LEU A 174 11.44 2.30 8.22
CA LEU A 174 11.44 0.91 7.79
C LEU A 174 12.69 0.60 6.98
N THR A 175 13.46 -0.39 7.41
CA THR A 175 14.46 -1.04 6.54
C THR A 175 13.79 -2.07 5.63
N VAL A 176 14.45 -2.49 4.55
CA VAL A 176 13.92 -3.52 3.63
C VAL A 176 13.49 -4.80 4.39
N PRO A 177 14.28 -5.36 5.32
CA PRO A 177 13.85 -6.54 6.09
C PRO A 177 12.63 -6.28 6.99
N MET A 178 12.47 -5.06 7.52
CA MET A 178 11.28 -4.67 8.29
C MET A 178 10.06 -4.62 7.36
N ALA A 179 10.16 -3.94 6.23
CA ALA A 179 9.09 -3.82 5.23
C ALA A 179 8.60 -5.18 4.72
N LEU A 180 9.50 -6.13 4.50
CA LEU A 180 9.13 -7.52 4.15
C LEU A 180 8.32 -8.19 5.27
N ARG A 181 8.64 -7.94 6.54
CA ARG A 181 7.87 -8.45 7.68
C ARG A 181 6.52 -7.76 7.82
N CYS A 182 6.42 -6.46 7.51
CA CYS A 182 5.16 -5.72 7.53
C CYS A 182 4.09 -6.34 6.62
N SER A 183 4.50 -7.01 5.53
CA SER A 183 3.60 -7.78 4.66
C SER A 183 2.88 -8.94 5.37
N ARG A 184 3.28 -9.31 6.59
CA ARG A 184 2.61 -10.32 7.43
C ARG A 184 1.56 -9.72 8.36
N LEU A 185 1.56 -8.41 8.55
CA LEU A 185 0.56 -7.71 9.36
C LEU A 185 -0.75 -7.63 8.58
N LYS A 186 -1.87 -7.91 9.25
CA LYS A 186 -3.16 -8.17 8.59
C LYS A 186 -4.32 -7.44 9.23
N LEU A 187 -4.33 -7.34 10.55
CA LEU A 187 -5.42 -6.78 11.35
C LEU A 187 -4.92 -5.59 12.14
N TRP A 188 -5.79 -4.64 12.44
CA TRP A 188 -5.54 -3.60 13.42
C TRP A 188 -6.01 -4.07 14.80
N ASP A 189 -5.16 -4.04 15.82
CA ASP A 189 -5.55 -4.33 17.19
C ASP A 189 -5.74 -3.02 17.95
N GLU A 190 -7.00 -2.65 18.23
CA GLU A 190 -7.36 -1.42 18.93
C GLU A 190 -6.78 -1.37 20.34
N ARG A 191 -6.56 -2.52 20.99
CA ARG A 191 -6.07 -2.58 22.37
C ARG A 191 -4.60 -2.20 22.46
N SER A 192 -3.81 -2.73 21.53
CA SER A 192 -2.37 -2.46 21.46
C SER A 192 -2.02 -1.32 20.50
N LYS A 193 -3.01 -0.72 19.81
CA LYS A 193 -2.87 0.37 18.85
C LYS A 193 -1.79 0.10 17.79
N ARG A 194 -1.79 -1.12 17.24
CA ARG A 194 -0.84 -1.52 16.20
C ARG A 194 -1.44 -2.52 15.23
N LEU A 195 -0.83 -2.61 14.04
CA LEU A 195 -1.10 -3.70 13.11
C LEU A 195 -0.47 -5.01 13.61
N VAL A 196 -1.24 -6.09 13.56
CA VAL A 196 -0.87 -7.41 14.07
C VAL A 196 -1.04 -8.50 13.01
N THR A 197 -0.31 -9.60 13.16
CA THR A 197 -0.55 -10.83 12.41
C THR A 197 -1.85 -11.51 12.84
N PHE A 198 -2.38 -12.45 12.05
CA PHE A 198 -3.54 -13.25 12.47
C PHE A 198 -3.29 -14.05 13.76
N ALA A 199 -2.05 -14.47 14.00
CA ALA A 199 -1.69 -15.23 15.20
C ALA A 199 -1.73 -14.34 16.45
N GLU A 200 -1.14 -13.15 16.39
CA GLU A 200 -1.20 -12.15 17.45
C GLU A 200 -2.63 -11.65 17.68
N GLY A 201 -3.38 -11.35 16.61
CA GLY A 201 -4.77 -10.92 16.74
C GLY A 201 -5.66 -11.99 17.40
N ARG A 202 -5.38 -13.28 17.15
CA ARG A 202 -6.06 -14.38 17.89
C ARG A 202 -5.72 -14.37 19.38
N ALA A 203 -4.45 -14.14 19.72
CA ALA A 203 -4.02 -14.06 21.11
C ALA A 203 -4.64 -12.84 21.81
N SER A 204 -4.68 -11.68 21.14
CA SER A 204 -5.32 -10.46 21.65
C SER A 204 -6.83 -10.66 21.89
N ALA A 205 -7.53 -11.29 20.94
CA ALA A 205 -8.96 -11.60 21.08
C ALA A 205 -9.26 -12.61 22.21
N ALA A 206 -8.33 -13.52 22.50
CA ALA A 206 -8.46 -14.50 23.58
C ALA A 206 -8.10 -13.93 24.97
N ALA A 207 -7.37 -12.82 25.02
CA ALA A 207 -7.05 -12.15 26.28
C ALA A 207 -8.31 -11.45 26.82
N GLU A 208 -8.67 -11.74 28.07
CA GLU A 208 -9.77 -11.09 28.77
C GLU A 208 -9.52 -9.56 28.81
N PRO A 209 -10.53 -8.71 28.57
CA PRO A 209 -10.35 -7.27 28.69
C PRO A 209 -9.89 -6.92 30.11
N ALA A 210 -8.84 -6.10 30.23
CA ALA A 210 -8.34 -5.66 31.52
C ALA A 210 -9.50 -5.07 32.35
N PRO A 211 -9.60 -5.38 33.66
CA PRO A 211 -10.65 -4.82 34.51
C PRO A 211 -10.56 -3.30 34.42
N ARG A 212 -11.68 -2.63 34.10
CA ARG A 212 -11.76 -1.17 34.11
C ARG A 212 -11.31 -0.70 35.50
N PRO A 213 -10.43 0.31 35.61
CA PRO A 213 -10.11 0.88 36.91
C PRO A 213 -11.43 1.30 37.56
N SER A 214 -11.69 0.74 38.75
CA SER A 214 -12.84 1.12 39.56
C SER A 214 -12.78 2.63 39.76
N THR A 215 -13.80 3.35 39.30
CA THR A 215 -14.01 4.74 39.68
C THR A 215 -14.09 4.79 41.20
N VAL A 216 -12.99 5.14 41.85
CA VAL A 216 -13.01 5.51 43.26
C VAL A 216 -13.75 6.83 43.31
N SER A 217 -15.02 6.76 43.73
CA SER A 217 -15.78 7.93 44.10
C SER A 217 -15.14 8.50 45.37
N ALA A 218 -14.60 9.71 45.26
CA ALA A 218 -14.27 10.58 46.39
C ALA A 218 -14.81 11.96 46.08
#